data_AF-X1FEK7-F1
#
_entry.id   AF-X1FEK7-F1
#
_cell.length_a   1.000
_cell.length_b   1.000
_cell.length_c   1.000
_cell.angle_alpha   90.00
_cell.angle_beta   90.00
_cell.angle_gamma   90.00
#
_symmetry.space_group_name_H-M   'P 1'
#
loop_
_entity.id
_entity.type
_entity.pdbx_description
1 polymer ?
#
loop_
_entity_poly.entity_id
_entity_poly.type
_entity_poly.pdbx_seq_one_letter_code
_entity_poly.pdbx_strand_id
1 'polypeptide(L)'
;LSEIEKAIILLYLDEKSYNEIGEIIGISKNNVGVKISRIKEKIKYTLKNKRIIPVGTTSLRTIESLYWLGSKIKQNPAINPDNLTINQWESYNQDVSLSRNEIIEILLEFMDKNGKNKIEASTEIMIIPGYKFRMTDGLITNYHQPHSTLLLLIAAFVGSDWKMIYQYSLENDFRFLSYGDSSLLLPE
;
A
#
# COMPACT_ATOMS: atom_id res chain seq x y z
N LEU A 1 4.85 23.62 20.92
CA LEU A 1 4.61 24.36 19.67
C LEU A 1 3.18 24.84 19.67
N SER A 2 2.98 26.15 19.64
CA SER A 2 1.67 26.79 19.44
C SER A 2 1.03 26.29 18.13
N GLU A 3 -0.29 26.38 18.02
CA GLU A 3 -1.03 25.96 16.81
C GLU A 3 -0.51 26.66 15.54
N ILE A 4 0.06 27.86 15.66
CA ILE A 4 0.71 28.60 14.58
C ILE A 4 2.06 27.95 14.20
N GLU A 5 2.83 27.45 15.16
CA GLU A 5 4.08 26.73 14.88
C GLU A 5 3.83 25.33 14.26
N LYS A 6 2.68 24.70 14.54
CA LYS A 6 2.25 23.47 13.83
C LYS A 6 1.79 23.77 12.39
N ALA A 7 1.13 24.91 12.17
CA ALA A 7 0.76 25.37 10.83
C ALA A 7 1.99 25.75 9.98
N ILE A 8 3.05 26.30 10.59
CA ILE A 8 4.32 26.61 9.92
C ILE A 8 5.04 25.33 9.46
N ILE A 9 4.93 24.21 10.20
CA ILE A 9 5.46 22.90 9.75
C ILE A 9 4.64 22.32 8.60
N LEU A 10 3.31 22.50 8.62
CA LEU A 10 2.42 22.11 7.50
C LEU A 10 2.67 22.94 6.23
N LEU A 11 3.01 24.23 6.36
CA LEU A 11 3.44 25.09 5.26
C LEU A 11 4.85 24.77 4.75
N TYR A 12 5.73 24.17 5.58
CA TYR A 12 7.10 23.81 5.18
C TYR A 12 7.20 22.56 4.29
N LEU A 13 6.10 21.84 4.10
CA LEU A 13 6.01 20.67 3.23
C LEU A 13 5.44 21.00 1.83
N ASP A 14 4.91 22.21 1.64
CA ASP A 14 4.32 22.65 0.37
C ASP A 14 5.38 23.23 -0.60
N GLU A 15 6.60 23.53 -0.12
CA GLU A 15 7.69 24.11 -0.94
C GLU A 15 8.89 23.17 -1.18
N LYS A 16 8.85 21.93 -0.71
CA LYS A 16 9.99 21.00 -0.85
C LYS A 16 9.81 20.02 -2.00
N SER A 17 10.90 19.79 -2.73
CA SER A 17 10.89 18.82 -3.84
C SER A 17 10.77 17.39 -3.29
N TYR A 18 10.20 16.48 -4.09
CA TYR A 18 10.02 15.06 -3.75
C TYR A 18 11.29 14.37 -3.20
N ASN A 19 12.48 14.85 -3.56
CA ASN A 19 13.76 14.33 -3.06
C ASN A 19 14.01 14.65 -1.57
N GLU A 20 13.61 15.82 -1.10
CA GLU A 20 13.82 16.23 0.31
C GLU A 20 12.83 15.54 1.25
N ILE A 21 11.61 15.28 0.77
CA ILE A 21 10.65 14.45 1.48
C ILE A 21 11.23 13.04 1.62
N GLY A 22 11.82 12.48 0.56
CA GLY A 22 12.45 11.16 0.54
C GLY A 22 13.56 10.93 1.59
N GLU A 23 14.38 11.95 1.88
CA GLU A 23 15.40 11.89 2.94
C GLU A 23 14.80 11.91 4.35
N ILE A 24 13.69 12.63 4.55
CA ILE A 24 13.02 12.75 5.84
C ILE A 24 12.22 11.49 6.21
N ILE A 25 11.58 10.83 5.24
CA ILE A 25 10.75 9.63 5.48
C ILE A 25 11.49 8.28 5.29
N GLY A 26 12.74 8.27 4.84
CA GLY A 26 13.58 7.05 4.79
C GLY A 26 13.07 5.95 3.84
N ILE A 27 12.26 6.30 2.84
CA ILE A 27 11.73 5.36 1.86
C ILE A 27 12.51 5.52 0.54
N SER A 28 13.62 4.78 0.38
CA SER A 28 14.30 4.74 -0.91
C SER A 28 13.50 3.91 -1.93
N LYS A 29 13.51 4.35 -3.20
CA LYS A 29 12.88 3.73 -4.37
C LYS A 29 13.17 2.22 -4.55
N ASN A 30 14.23 1.71 -3.94
CA ASN A 30 14.79 0.39 -4.25
C ASN A 30 14.04 -0.78 -3.58
N ASN A 31 13.23 -0.55 -2.54
CA ASN A 31 12.66 -1.66 -1.76
C ASN A 31 11.34 -2.25 -2.27
N VAL A 32 10.70 -1.59 -3.25
CA VAL A 32 9.34 -1.98 -3.66
C VAL A 32 9.34 -2.84 -4.93
N GLY A 33 10.25 -2.57 -5.89
CA GLY A 33 10.30 -3.29 -7.17
C GLY A 33 10.61 -4.79 -7.08
N VAL A 34 11.35 -5.21 -6.04
CA VAL A 34 11.81 -6.60 -5.89
C VAL A 34 10.67 -7.57 -5.49
N LYS A 35 9.62 -7.08 -4.82
CA LYS A 35 8.59 -7.94 -4.20
C LYS A 35 7.43 -8.34 -5.13
N ILE A 36 7.20 -7.65 -6.24
CA ILE A 36 6.11 -7.96 -7.20
C ILE A 36 6.43 -9.21 -8.06
N SER A 37 7.70 -9.61 -8.12
CA SER A 37 8.21 -10.73 -8.94
C SER A 37 7.66 -12.13 -8.61
N ARG A 38 6.80 -12.30 -7.59
CA ARG A 38 6.35 -13.61 -7.11
C ARG A 38 4.92 -14.01 -7.56
N ILE A 39 4.95 -14.84 -8.60
CA ILE A 39 4.19 -16.10 -8.83
C ILE A 39 2.79 -15.97 -9.47
N LYS A 40 2.76 -16.19 -10.79
CA LYS A 40 1.58 -16.54 -11.61
C LYS A 40 0.69 -17.63 -10.99
N GLU A 41 1.29 -18.66 -10.42
CA GLU A 41 0.59 -19.75 -9.70
C GLU A 41 0.01 -19.34 -8.33
N LYS A 42 0.67 -18.48 -7.52
CA LYS A 42 0.08 -17.97 -6.26
C LYS A 42 -1.06 -17.00 -6.56
N ILE A 43 -0.97 -16.22 -7.63
CA ILE A 43 -2.09 -15.38 -8.06
C ILE A 43 -3.29 -16.26 -8.42
N LYS A 44 -3.07 -17.36 -9.17
CA LYS A 44 -4.12 -18.30 -9.59
C LYS A 44 -4.81 -19.03 -8.42
N TYR A 45 -4.08 -19.41 -7.37
CA TYR A 45 -4.61 -20.27 -6.28
C TYR A 45 -4.74 -19.61 -4.90
N THR A 46 -4.02 -18.53 -4.63
CA THR A 46 -4.00 -17.87 -3.31
C THR A 46 -4.87 -16.63 -3.27
N LEU A 47 -5.01 -15.89 -4.37
CA LEU A 47 -5.75 -14.62 -4.37
C LEU A 47 -7.23 -14.76 -4.72
N LYS A 48 -7.63 -15.86 -5.37
CA LYS A 48 -9.03 -16.13 -5.74
C LYS A 48 -9.75 -16.77 -4.55
N ASN A 49 -10.80 -16.11 -4.05
CA ASN A 49 -11.75 -16.62 -3.03
C ASN A 49 -11.17 -16.95 -1.63
N LYS A 50 -10.02 -16.40 -1.25
CA LYS A 50 -9.45 -16.55 0.10
C LYS A 50 -9.28 -15.20 0.78
N ARG A 51 -9.30 -15.22 2.12
CA ARG A 51 -8.85 -14.07 2.92
C ARG A 51 -7.36 -13.84 2.71
N ILE A 52 -6.98 -12.61 2.43
CA ILE A 52 -5.61 -12.17 2.20
C ILE A 52 -5.19 -11.24 3.33
N ILE A 53 -4.26 -11.70 4.15
CA ILE A 53 -3.71 -10.96 5.30
C ILE A 53 -2.20 -10.75 5.06
N PRO A 54 -1.77 -9.65 4.44
CA PRO A 54 -0.36 -9.30 4.35
C PRO A 54 0.30 -9.20 5.71
N VAL A 55 1.55 -9.66 5.77
CA VAL A 55 2.46 -9.42 6.89
C VAL A 55 3.39 -8.28 6.49
N GLY A 56 3.21 -7.13 7.14
CA GLY A 56 3.93 -5.89 6.92
C GLY A 56 3.29 -4.94 5.90
N THR A 57 3.48 -3.65 6.13
CA THR A 57 2.93 -2.55 5.30
C THR A 57 3.50 -2.53 3.88
N THR A 58 4.74 -2.95 3.68
CA THR A 58 5.31 -3.11 2.33
C THR A 58 4.57 -4.19 1.54
N SER A 59 4.25 -5.32 2.18
CA SER A 59 3.48 -6.40 1.54
C SER A 59 2.06 -5.94 1.21
N LEU A 60 1.41 -5.18 2.11
CA LEU A 60 0.11 -4.56 1.86
C LEU A 60 0.14 -3.68 0.60
N ARG A 61 1.08 -2.73 0.52
CA ARG A 61 1.21 -1.84 -0.65
C ARG A 61 1.48 -2.61 -1.93
N THR A 62 2.32 -3.64 -1.89
CA THR A 62 2.58 -4.53 -3.03
C THR A 62 1.30 -5.19 -3.52
N ILE A 63 0.50 -5.78 -2.62
CA ILE A 63 -0.73 -6.49 -2.99
C ILE A 63 -1.81 -5.52 -3.49
N GLU A 64 -2.02 -4.40 -2.81
CA GLU A 64 -2.97 -3.37 -3.25
C GLU A 64 -2.57 -2.75 -4.60
N SER A 65 -1.28 -2.63 -4.88
CA SER A 65 -0.80 -2.15 -6.19
C SER A 65 -1.16 -3.08 -7.34
N LEU A 66 -1.34 -4.39 -7.10
CA LEU A 66 -1.80 -5.32 -8.14
C LEU A 66 -3.20 -4.94 -8.64
N TYR A 67 -4.07 -4.45 -7.75
CA TYR A 67 -5.40 -3.99 -8.15
C TYR A 67 -5.31 -2.85 -9.18
N TRP A 68 -4.50 -1.85 -8.85
CA TRP A 68 -4.34 -0.66 -9.68
C TRP A 68 -3.59 -0.97 -10.96
N LEU A 69 -2.64 -1.90 -10.91
CA LEU A 69 -1.97 -2.38 -12.11
C LEU A 69 -2.92 -3.09 -13.06
N GLY A 70 -3.78 -3.97 -12.56
CA GLY A 70 -4.80 -4.62 -13.38
C GLY A 70 -5.78 -3.61 -13.97
N SER A 71 -6.17 -2.61 -13.18
CA SER A 71 -7.03 -1.51 -13.64
C SER A 71 -6.37 -0.69 -14.76
N LYS A 72 -5.09 -0.39 -14.62
CA LYS A 72 -4.28 0.33 -15.61
C LYS A 72 -4.12 -0.47 -16.90
N ILE A 73 -3.85 -1.77 -16.81
CA ILE A 73 -3.76 -2.69 -17.94
C ILE A 73 -5.12 -2.78 -18.66
N LYS A 74 -6.23 -2.80 -17.92
CA LYS A 74 -7.58 -2.82 -18.52
C LYS A 74 -7.85 -1.57 -19.35
N GLN A 75 -7.44 -0.41 -18.86
CA GLN A 75 -7.61 0.87 -19.56
C GLN A 75 -6.64 1.03 -20.74
N ASN A 76 -5.44 0.45 -20.64
CA ASN A 76 -4.44 0.44 -21.70
C ASN A 76 -3.88 -0.98 -21.95
N PRO A 77 -4.56 -1.82 -22.76
CA PRO A 77 -4.11 -3.19 -23.05
C PRO A 77 -2.81 -3.30 -23.85
N ALA A 78 -2.29 -2.17 -24.37
CA ALA A 78 -1.04 -2.07 -25.11
C ALA A 78 0.12 -1.54 -24.24
N ILE A 79 -0.09 -1.40 -22.91
CA ILE A 79 0.95 -0.96 -21.99
C ILE A 79 2.18 -1.87 -22.07
N ASN A 80 3.37 -1.26 -22.05
CA ASN A 80 4.64 -1.98 -22.12
C ASN A 80 4.80 -2.90 -20.88
N PRO A 81 4.93 -4.23 -21.05
CA PRO A 81 5.06 -5.18 -19.94
C PRO A 81 6.36 -5.05 -19.14
N ASP A 82 7.39 -4.39 -19.68
CA ASP A 82 8.72 -4.29 -19.05
C ASP A 82 8.90 -3.00 -18.21
N ASN A 83 7.95 -2.06 -18.27
CA ASN A 83 8.03 -0.79 -17.56
C ASN A 83 6.71 -0.43 -16.89
N LEU A 84 6.25 -1.30 -16.00
CA LEU A 84 5.02 -1.10 -15.25
C LEU A 84 5.30 -0.31 -13.97
N THR A 85 4.55 0.77 -13.76
CA THR A 85 4.67 1.62 -12.58
C THR A 85 3.31 2.00 -12.04
N ILE A 86 3.21 2.17 -10.72
CA ILE A 86 2.06 2.76 -10.03
C ILE A 86 2.54 4.00 -9.29
N ASN A 87 2.01 5.16 -9.68
CA ASN A 87 2.36 6.43 -9.09
C ASN A 87 1.65 6.63 -7.74
N GLN A 88 2.16 7.56 -6.94
CA GLN A 88 1.73 7.82 -5.57
C GLN A 88 0.21 7.99 -5.39
N TRP A 89 -0.42 8.79 -6.24
CA TRP A 89 -1.84 9.16 -6.13
C TRP A 89 -2.74 8.48 -7.16
N GLU A 90 -2.21 7.52 -7.91
CA GLU A 90 -2.91 6.89 -9.04
C GLU A 90 -4.22 6.21 -8.61
N SER A 91 -4.27 5.72 -7.37
CA SER A 91 -5.42 5.06 -6.75
C SER A 91 -6.63 5.96 -6.45
N TYR A 92 -6.47 7.29 -6.53
CA TYR A 92 -7.56 8.25 -6.24
C TYR A 92 -8.16 8.86 -7.50
N ASN A 93 -7.54 8.65 -8.66
CA ASN A 93 -7.91 9.31 -9.91
C ASN A 93 -8.79 8.46 -10.83
N GLN A 94 -9.16 7.24 -10.40
CA GLN A 94 -9.86 6.29 -11.25
C GLN A 94 -11.09 5.70 -10.56
N ASP A 95 -12.27 5.88 -11.17
CA ASP A 95 -13.48 5.16 -10.80
C ASP A 95 -13.46 3.76 -11.42
N VAL A 96 -12.89 2.81 -10.69
CA VAL A 96 -12.82 1.41 -11.12
C VAL A 96 -13.67 0.55 -10.19
N SER A 97 -14.72 -0.07 -10.77
CA SER A 97 -15.68 -0.94 -10.10
C SER A 97 -15.41 -2.43 -10.33
N LEU A 98 -14.18 -2.80 -10.68
CA LEU A 98 -13.81 -4.19 -10.93
C LEU A 98 -13.65 -4.94 -9.60
N SER A 99 -14.12 -6.17 -9.58
CA SER A 99 -13.90 -7.09 -8.48
C SER A 99 -12.44 -7.55 -8.43
N ARG A 100 -12.01 -8.03 -7.25
CA ARG A 100 -10.72 -8.68 -7.05
C ARG A 100 -10.46 -9.79 -8.08
N ASN A 101 -11.48 -10.59 -8.38
CA ASN A 101 -11.38 -11.71 -9.31
C ASN A 101 -11.17 -11.24 -10.75
N GLU A 102 -11.89 -10.21 -11.18
CA GLU A 102 -11.72 -9.63 -12.53
C GLU A 102 -10.31 -9.05 -12.71
N ILE A 103 -9.77 -8.35 -11.71
CA ILE A 103 -8.40 -7.84 -11.78
C ILE A 103 -7.38 -8.98 -11.89
N ILE A 104 -7.54 -10.04 -11.10
CA ILE A 104 -6.66 -11.21 -11.17
C ILE A 104 -6.69 -11.82 -12.57
N GLU A 105 -7.88 -11.95 -13.17
CA GLU A 105 -8.03 -12.48 -14.53
C GLU A 105 -7.34 -11.59 -15.57
N ILE A 106 -7.51 -10.27 -15.49
CA ILE A 106 -6.82 -9.31 -16.35
C ILE A 106 -5.29 -9.43 -16.24
N LEU A 107 -4.76 -9.55 -15.01
CA LEU A 107 -3.32 -9.71 -14.79
C LEU A 107 -2.80 -11.03 -15.39
N LEU A 108 -3.54 -12.12 -15.24
CA LEU A 108 -3.17 -13.42 -15.80
C LEU A 108 -3.18 -13.40 -17.33
N GLU A 109 -4.23 -12.86 -17.94
CA GLU A 109 -4.33 -12.69 -19.40
C GLU A 109 -3.20 -11.82 -19.95
N PHE A 110 -2.87 -10.73 -19.26
CA PHE A 110 -1.75 -9.87 -19.62
C PHE A 110 -0.41 -10.62 -19.60
N MET A 111 -0.18 -11.44 -18.57
CA MET A 111 1.03 -12.26 -18.49
C MET A 111 1.09 -13.31 -19.59
N ASP A 112 -0.03 -13.99 -19.88
CA ASP A 112 -0.11 -15.00 -20.93
C ASP A 112 0.18 -14.40 -22.31
N LYS A 113 -0.47 -13.26 -22.62
CA LYS A 113 -0.28 -12.54 -23.89
C LYS A 113 1.16 -12.10 -24.12
N ASN A 114 1.87 -11.74 -23.05
CA ASN A 114 3.25 -11.25 -23.12
C ASN A 114 4.29 -12.35 -22.84
N GLY A 115 3.90 -13.62 -22.72
CA GLY A 115 4.82 -14.73 -22.43
C GLY A 115 5.55 -14.61 -21.09
N LYS A 116 4.97 -13.88 -20.12
CA LYS A 116 5.57 -13.62 -18.81
C LYS A 116 5.12 -14.66 -17.78
N ASN A 117 6.04 -15.02 -16.87
CA ASN A 117 5.78 -15.88 -15.71
C ASN A 117 5.74 -15.09 -14.38
N LYS A 118 6.13 -13.82 -14.40
CA LYS A 118 6.03 -12.86 -13.31
C LYS A 118 5.65 -11.48 -13.86
N ILE A 119 5.10 -10.65 -12.99
CA ILE A 119 4.96 -9.22 -13.25
C ILE A 119 6.11 -8.52 -12.53
N GLU A 120 6.75 -7.59 -13.20
CA GLU A 120 7.73 -6.69 -12.60
C GLU A 120 7.16 -5.28 -12.70
N ALA A 121 7.02 -4.63 -11.55
CA ALA A 121 6.52 -3.27 -11.47
C ALA A 121 7.18 -2.53 -10.31
N SER A 122 7.28 -1.21 -10.43
CA SER A 122 7.55 -0.34 -9.29
C SER A 122 6.23 0.26 -8.78
N THR A 123 6.15 0.55 -7.48
CA THR A 123 5.00 1.23 -6.92
C THR A 123 5.42 2.21 -5.84
N GLU A 124 4.85 3.39 -5.93
CA GLU A 124 4.98 4.49 -4.98
C GLU A 124 3.64 4.75 -4.27
N ILE A 125 2.68 3.82 -4.38
CA ILE A 125 1.30 4.01 -3.94
C ILE A 125 1.22 4.55 -2.50
N MET A 126 0.45 5.64 -2.35
CA MET A 126 0.12 6.22 -1.07
C MET A 126 -1.24 5.71 -0.59
N ILE A 127 -1.23 5.12 0.61
CA ILE A 127 -2.44 4.67 1.30
C ILE A 127 -2.65 5.59 2.48
N ILE A 128 -3.69 6.43 2.40
CA ILE A 128 -4.06 7.42 3.43
C ILE A 128 -5.56 7.28 3.75
N PRO A 129 -6.05 7.88 4.85
CA PRO A 129 -7.47 7.84 5.19
C PRO A 129 -8.36 8.21 3.99
N GLY A 130 -9.39 7.40 3.75
CA GLY A 130 -10.24 7.47 2.55
C GLY A 130 -9.88 6.47 1.44
N TYR A 131 -8.72 5.80 1.53
CA TYR A 131 -8.37 4.70 0.64
C TYR A 131 -9.33 3.51 0.81
N LYS A 132 -9.80 2.96 -0.31
CA LYS A 132 -10.63 1.75 -0.33
C LYS A 132 -9.75 0.53 -0.59
N PHE A 133 -9.64 -0.37 0.38
CA PHE A 133 -8.91 -1.64 0.22
C PHE A 133 -9.69 -2.61 -0.65
N ARG A 134 -8.99 -3.27 -1.58
CA ARG A 134 -9.65 -4.08 -2.62
C ARG A 134 -9.09 -5.50 -2.72
N MET A 135 -7.83 -5.68 -2.34
CA MET A 135 -7.13 -6.96 -2.45
C MET A 135 -6.92 -7.63 -1.10
N THR A 136 -7.06 -6.89 0.00
CA THR A 136 -6.62 -7.32 1.33
C THR A 136 -7.78 -7.28 2.32
N ASP A 137 -7.81 -8.25 3.24
CA ASP A 137 -8.90 -8.48 4.19
C ASP A 137 -8.43 -8.36 5.66
N GLY A 138 -7.14 -8.09 5.86
CA GLY A 138 -6.51 -7.97 7.17
C GLY A 138 -5.07 -7.48 7.04
N LEU A 139 -4.44 -7.10 8.14
CA LEU A 139 -3.04 -6.69 8.17
C LEU A 139 -2.38 -7.17 9.45
N ILE A 140 -1.23 -7.81 9.34
CA ILE A 140 -0.32 -8.02 10.47
C ILE A 140 0.83 -7.03 10.34
N THR A 141 1.06 -6.18 11.35
CA THR A 141 2.13 -5.19 11.32
C THR A 141 2.53 -4.70 12.71
N ASN A 142 3.74 -4.15 12.84
CA ASN A 142 4.20 -3.56 14.09
C ASN A 142 3.51 -2.23 14.39
N TYR A 143 3.66 -1.74 15.62
CA TYR A 143 3.29 -0.37 15.97
C TYR A 143 4.31 0.62 15.42
N HIS A 144 3.83 1.58 14.62
CA HIS A 144 4.67 2.60 13.98
C HIS A 144 4.71 3.88 14.80
N GLN A 145 5.75 4.70 14.66
CA GLN A 145 5.80 5.97 15.37
C GLN A 145 4.63 6.91 15.01
N PRO A 146 4.13 7.70 15.98
CA PRO A 146 3.27 8.85 15.71
C PRO A 146 3.89 9.76 14.64
N HIS A 147 3.05 10.32 13.77
CA HIS A 147 3.43 11.22 12.66
C HIS A 147 4.24 10.57 11.52
N SER A 148 4.27 9.23 11.41
CA SER A 148 4.84 8.53 10.25
C SER A 148 3.81 8.36 9.12
N THR A 149 4.29 8.24 7.88
CA THR A 149 3.44 7.85 6.73
C THR A 149 2.83 6.45 6.92
N LEU A 150 3.48 5.58 7.69
CA LEU A 150 2.94 4.27 8.07
C LEU A 150 1.73 4.39 8.97
N LEU A 151 1.68 5.37 9.88
CA LEU A 151 0.48 5.63 10.67
C LEU A 151 -0.71 6.03 9.79
N LEU A 152 -0.50 6.79 8.72
CA LEU A 152 -1.58 7.14 7.77
C LEU A 152 -2.15 5.88 7.10
N LEU A 153 -1.30 4.92 6.77
CA LEU A 153 -1.73 3.62 6.21
C LEU A 153 -2.53 2.82 7.25
N ILE A 154 -2.11 2.81 8.52
CA ILE A 154 -2.90 2.17 9.58
C ILE A 154 -4.26 2.88 9.74
N ALA A 155 -4.26 4.21 9.80
CA ALA A 155 -5.47 5.01 9.89
C ALA A 155 -6.42 4.80 8.71
N ALA A 156 -5.89 4.58 7.51
CA ALA A 156 -6.69 4.17 6.37
C ALA A 156 -7.31 2.79 6.58
N PHE A 157 -6.53 1.84 7.11
CA PHE A 157 -6.90 0.44 7.23
C PHE A 157 -7.98 0.18 8.29
N VAL A 158 -7.88 0.82 9.46
CA VAL A 158 -8.81 0.60 10.59
C VAL A 158 -9.80 1.75 10.80
N GLY A 159 -9.81 2.74 9.90
CA GLY A 159 -10.72 3.89 10.01
C GLY A 159 -10.54 4.64 11.33
N SER A 160 -11.64 5.07 11.96
CA SER A 160 -11.63 5.88 13.18
C SER A 160 -10.91 5.23 14.37
N ASP A 161 -10.76 3.91 14.37
CA ASP A 161 -10.28 3.15 15.53
C ASP A 161 -8.77 3.26 15.74
N TRP A 162 -8.04 3.82 14.76
CA TRP A 162 -6.59 3.93 14.86
C TRP A 162 -6.13 4.68 16.11
N LYS A 163 -6.87 5.72 16.53
CA LYS A 163 -6.55 6.48 17.75
C LYS A 163 -6.68 5.63 19.00
N MET A 164 -7.76 4.87 19.10
CA MET A 164 -8.04 3.99 20.24
C MET A 164 -6.98 2.88 20.34
N ILE A 165 -6.64 2.25 19.21
CA ILE A 165 -5.60 1.20 19.14
C ILE A 165 -4.25 1.75 19.64
N TYR A 166 -3.88 2.94 19.17
CA TYR A 166 -2.62 3.56 19.54
C TYR A 166 -2.59 4.05 20.99
N GLN A 167 -3.68 4.65 21.46
CA GLN A 167 -3.82 5.04 22.86
C GLN A 167 -3.66 3.84 23.79
N TYR A 168 -4.38 2.74 23.50
CA TYR A 168 -4.25 1.50 24.25
C TYR A 168 -2.80 0.98 24.28
N SER A 169 -2.13 0.97 23.12
CA SER A 169 -0.74 0.50 23.05
C SER A 169 0.23 1.35 23.88
N LEU A 170 0.02 2.67 23.94
CA LEU A 170 0.83 3.58 24.75
C LEU A 170 0.56 3.42 26.24
N GLU A 171 -0.71 3.25 26.63
CA GLU A 171 -1.11 3.07 28.04
C GLU A 171 -0.69 1.73 28.63
N ASN A 172 -0.37 0.74 27.79
CA ASN A 172 0.00 -0.62 28.18
C ASN A 172 1.46 -0.98 27.86
N ASP A 173 2.32 0.04 27.71
CA ASP A 173 3.78 -0.12 27.51
C ASP A 173 4.17 -1.05 26.34
N PHE A 174 3.39 -1.03 25.25
CA PHE A 174 3.74 -1.77 24.04
C PHE A 174 5.05 -1.21 23.47
N ARG A 175 5.89 -2.10 22.94
CA ARG A 175 7.13 -1.74 22.27
C ARG A 175 6.80 -1.37 20.82
N PHE A 176 7.31 -0.23 20.36
CA PHE A 176 7.09 0.25 18.99
C PHE A 176 8.26 -0.14 18.07
N LEU A 177 8.11 0.15 16.77
CA LEU A 177 9.12 -0.01 15.71
C LEU A 177 9.43 -1.46 15.33
N SER A 178 10.52 -1.66 14.57
CA SER A 178 10.86 -2.91 13.88
C SER A 178 11.01 -4.13 14.78
N TYR A 179 11.41 -3.92 16.04
CA TYR A 179 11.60 -4.98 17.04
C TYR A 179 10.58 -4.93 18.19
N GLY A 180 9.55 -4.08 18.01
CA GLY A 180 8.46 -3.95 18.96
C GLY A 180 7.42 -5.04 18.83
N ASP A 181 6.28 -4.80 19.45
CA ASP A 181 5.11 -5.67 19.40
C ASP A 181 4.37 -5.52 18.05
N SER A 182 3.57 -6.52 17.74
CA SER A 182 2.76 -6.57 16.52
C SER A 182 1.27 -6.43 16.81
N SER A 183 0.55 -6.01 15.78
CA SER A 183 -0.90 -5.90 15.75
C SER A 183 -1.45 -6.79 14.63
N LEU A 184 -2.58 -7.43 14.89
CA LEU A 184 -3.44 -8.04 13.87
C LEU A 184 -4.66 -7.12 13.72
N LEU A 185 -4.80 -6.54 12.54
CA LEU A 185 -5.88 -5.62 12.20
C LEU A 185 -6.85 -6.34 11.26
N LEU A 186 -8.11 -6.44 11.66
CA LEU A 186 -9.19 -7.09 10.92
C LEU A 186 -10.38 -6.12 10.88
N PRO A 187 -10.45 -5.19 9.92
CA PRO A 187 -11.60 -4.31 9.77
C PRO A 187 -12.85 -5.14 9.44
N GLU A 188 -14.01 -4.66 9.92
CA GLU A 188 -15.32 -5.28 9.68
C GLU A 188 -15.75 -5.23 8.20
#